data_AF-A0A9D5K118-F1
#
_entry.id   AF-A0A9D5K118-F1
#
_cell.length_a   1.000
_cell.length_b   1.000
_cell.length_c   1.000
_cell.angle_alpha   90.00
_cell.angle_beta   90.00
_cell.angle_gamma   90.00
#
_symmetry.space_group_name_H-M   'P 1'
#
loop_
_entity.id
_entity.type
_entity.pdbx_description
1 polymer ?
#
loop_
_entity_poly.entity_id
_entity_poly.type
_entity_poly.pdbx_seq_one_letter_code
_entity_poly.pdbx_strand_id
1 'polypeptide(L)'
;MASWIGTGGSNPGDVKTEGDLELYKSSYPTAQILNYNHDNVGVILDAYYHGSWKSADAGSNFRIYKLSDKLRFSYSSGVSAGSTISDWASEDSNCGIVLDKNGNVAVGHANPNAQLHIEGNVELTDG
;
A
#
# COMPACT_ATOMS: atom_id res chain seq x y z
N MET A 1 7.79 -29.01 -25.65
CA MET A 1 8.48 -28.78 -24.38
C MET A 1 8.56 -27.28 -24.20
N ALA A 2 7.83 -26.71 -23.24
CA ALA A 2 7.83 -25.26 -23.05
C ALA A 2 9.22 -24.85 -22.58
N SER A 3 9.88 -24.06 -23.43
CA SER A 3 11.22 -23.51 -23.22
C SER A 3 11.20 -22.53 -22.06
N TRP A 4 12.15 -22.69 -21.16
CA TRP A 4 12.47 -21.77 -20.08
C TRP A 4 12.70 -20.35 -20.65
N ILE A 5 11.97 -19.35 -20.15
CA ILE A 5 12.13 -17.95 -20.55
C ILE A 5 13.02 -17.26 -19.52
N GLY A 6 14.22 -16.86 -19.96
CA GLY A 6 14.96 -15.75 -19.38
C GLY A 6 16.10 -16.13 -18.44
N THR A 7 17.29 -16.30 -19.02
CA THR A 7 18.57 -15.97 -18.38
C THR A 7 18.97 -14.57 -18.85
N GLY A 8 18.90 -13.57 -17.98
CA GLY A 8 19.37 -12.23 -18.32
C GLY A 8 18.96 -11.22 -17.25
N GLY A 9 19.87 -10.95 -16.31
CA GLY A 9 19.72 -9.78 -15.46
C GLY A 9 19.88 -8.53 -16.32
N SER A 10 18.81 -7.77 -16.49
CA SER A 10 18.90 -6.40 -17.00
C SER A 10 19.30 -5.49 -15.84
N ASN A 11 20.33 -4.67 -16.06
CA ASN A 11 20.57 -3.50 -15.23
C ASN A 11 19.43 -2.51 -15.42
N PRO A 12 19.14 -1.63 -14.44
CA PRO A 12 18.15 -0.57 -14.61
C PRO A 12 18.60 0.35 -15.76
N GLY A 13 17.88 0.33 -16.88
CA GLY A 13 18.17 1.16 -18.05
C GLY A 13 18.02 0.50 -19.42
N ASP A 14 17.77 -0.80 -19.51
CA ASP A 14 17.44 -1.42 -20.79
C ASP A 14 16.07 -0.93 -21.29
N VAL A 15 16.02 -0.49 -22.55
CA VAL A 15 14.77 -0.05 -23.21
C VAL A 15 13.85 -1.26 -23.36
N LYS A 16 12.95 -1.47 -22.40
CA LYS A 16 11.90 -2.49 -22.47
C LYS A 16 10.82 -2.00 -23.43
N THR A 17 10.61 -2.71 -24.53
CA THR A 17 9.69 -2.35 -25.62
C THR A 17 8.20 -2.58 -25.27
N GLU A 18 7.81 -2.26 -24.02
CA GLU A 18 6.52 -2.45 -23.34
C GLU A 18 6.35 -3.75 -22.51
N GLY A 19 5.73 -3.62 -21.32
CA GLY A 19 4.95 -4.68 -20.65
C GLY A 19 5.63 -5.68 -19.69
N ASP A 20 6.97 -5.68 -19.57
CA ASP A 20 7.65 -6.64 -18.71
C ASP A 20 7.42 -6.38 -17.20
N LEU A 21 7.01 -7.41 -16.45
CA LEU A 21 7.11 -7.40 -14.99
C LEU A 21 8.57 -7.62 -14.60
N GLU A 22 9.27 -6.53 -14.27
CA GLU A 22 10.65 -6.60 -13.81
C GLU A 22 10.71 -6.70 -12.28
N LEU A 23 11.34 -7.77 -11.78
CA LEU A 23 11.45 -8.06 -10.35
C LEU A 23 12.88 -7.84 -9.89
N TYR A 24 13.08 -6.82 -9.05
CA TYR A 24 14.39 -6.48 -8.48
C TYR A 24 14.53 -7.02 -7.06
N LYS A 25 15.77 -7.40 -6.70
CA LYS A 25 16.11 -7.81 -5.34
C LYS A 25 16.59 -6.62 -4.53
N SER A 26 16.03 -6.45 -3.34
CA SER A 26 16.54 -5.60 -2.26
C SER A 26 16.78 -6.46 -1.00
N SER A 27 17.32 -5.87 0.07
CA SER A 27 17.44 -6.52 1.38
C SER A 27 16.08 -6.86 1.98
N TYR A 28 15.04 -6.09 1.62
CA TYR A 28 13.65 -6.30 1.98
C TYR A 28 12.76 -6.12 0.73
N PRO A 29 11.63 -6.84 0.61
CA PRO A 29 10.71 -6.62 -0.51
C PRO A 29 10.14 -5.20 -0.48
N THR A 30 10.37 -4.44 -1.55
CA THR A 30 9.95 -3.03 -1.67
C THR A 30 8.56 -2.86 -2.27
N ALA A 31 7.97 -3.93 -2.81
CA ALA A 31 6.60 -3.91 -3.29
C ALA A 31 5.94 -5.27 -3.11
N GLN A 32 4.64 -5.27 -2.87
CA GLN A 32 3.84 -6.49 -2.83
C GLN A 32 2.46 -6.24 -3.43
N ILE A 33 2.07 -7.07 -4.39
CA ILE A 33 0.66 -7.29 -4.72
C ILE A 33 0.16 -8.39 -3.80
N LEU A 34 -0.76 -8.07 -2.90
CA LEU A 34 -1.36 -9.01 -1.95
C LEU A 34 -2.74 -9.44 -2.45
N ASN A 35 -2.93 -10.76 -2.58
CA ASN A 35 -4.22 -11.39 -2.87
C ASN A 35 -4.59 -12.42 -1.77
N TYR A 36 -4.63 -11.98 -0.52
CA TYR A 36 -4.70 -12.89 0.63
C TYR A 36 -6.07 -13.56 0.81
N ASN A 37 -7.16 -12.78 0.78
CA ASN A 37 -8.53 -13.29 0.89
C ASN A 37 -9.52 -12.28 0.29
N HIS A 38 -10.80 -12.65 0.20
CA HIS A 38 -11.90 -11.70 0.04
C HIS A 38 -11.74 -10.58 1.07
N ASP A 39 -11.91 -9.33 0.60
CA ASP A 39 -11.75 -8.15 1.42
C ASP A 39 -10.44 -8.11 2.22
N ASN A 40 -9.35 -8.64 1.65
CA ASN A 40 -8.00 -8.55 2.21
C ASN A 40 -7.00 -8.64 1.05
N VAL A 41 -6.95 -7.57 0.26
CA VAL A 41 -6.14 -7.48 -0.96
C VAL A 41 -5.57 -6.08 -1.11
N GLY A 42 -4.44 -5.93 -1.79
CA GLY A 42 -3.92 -4.59 -2.07
C GLY A 42 -2.59 -4.55 -2.79
N VAL A 43 -2.13 -3.32 -2.98
CA VAL A 43 -0.81 -2.98 -3.49
C VAL A 43 -0.07 -2.25 -2.39
N ILE A 44 1.10 -2.76 -2.03
CA ILE A 44 1.91 -2.27 -0.93
C ILE A 44 3.25 -1.81 -1.49
N LEU A 45 3.70 -0.65 -1.01
CA LEU A 45 4.90 0.04 -1.44
C LEU A 45 5.79 0.31 -0.21
N ASP A 46 7.07 -0.01 -0.36
CA ASP A 46 8.09 0.02 0.68
C ASP A 46 7.71 -0.75 1.94
N ALA A 47 6.87 -1.77 1.80
CA ALA A 47 6.46 -2.67 2.87
C ALA A 47 6.04 -4.02 2.31
N TYR A 48 5.94 -5.01 3.20
CA TYR A 48 5.57 -6.37 2.84
C TYR A 48 4.95 -7.10 4.02
N TYR A 49 4.12 -8.10 3.74
CA TYR A 49 3.55 -8.97 4.75
C TYR A 49 4.44 -10.19 4.99
N HIS A 50 4.83 -10.41 6.24
CA HIS A 50 5.55 -11.61 6.69
C HIS A 50 5.16 -11.94 8.14
N GLY A 51 3.96 -12.51 8.30
CA GLY A 51 3.31 -12.74 9.61
C GLY A 51 2.76 -11.47 10.25
N SER A 52 3.40 -10.32 10.01
CA SER A 52 2.90 -8.98 10.26
C SER A 52 3.29 -8.06 9.11
N TRP A 53 2.68 -6.88 9.03
CA TRP A 53 3.15 -5.82 8.14
C TRP A 53 4.55 -5.36 8.57
N LYS A 54 5.51 -5.41 7.65
CA LYS A 54 6.90 -5.01 7.87
C LYS A 54 7.25 -3.85 6.95
N SER A 55 8.03 -2.92 7.50
CA SER A 55 8.65 -1.87 6.71
C SER A 55 9.81 -2.43 5.89
N ALA A 56 9.96 -1.96 4.65
CA ALA A 56 11.14 -2.22 3.82
C ALA A 56 12.17 -1.08 3.87
N ASP A 57 11.78 0.09 4.40
CA ASP A 57 12.59 1.31 4.43
C ASP A 57 12.34 2.15 5.71
N ALA A 58 13.38 2.77 6.26
CA ALA A 58 13.27 3.54 7.51
C ALA A 58 12.50 4.87 7.38
N GLY A 59 12.17 5.31 6.16
CA GLY A 59 11.48 6.56 5.88
C GLY A 59 9.96 6.44 5.97
N SER A 60 9.34 5.83 4.96
CA SER A 60 7.88 5.76 4.86
C SER A 60 7.40 4.50 4.18
N ASN A 61 6.16 4.12 4.48
CA ASN A 61 5.51 2.99 3.85
C ASN A 61 4.13 3.44 3.35
N PHE A 62 3.68 2.87 2.23
CA PHE A 62 2.37 3.19 1.68
C PHE A 62 1.63 1.93 1.27
N ARG A 63 0.30 1.98 1.32
CA ARG A 63 -0.53 0.91 0.76
C ARG A 63 -1.82 1.47 0.17
N ILE A 64 -2.25 0.83 -0.91
CA ILE A 64 -3.61 0.87 -1.44
C ILE A 64 -4.23 -0.48 -1.10
N TYR A 65 -5.16 -0.50 -0.16
CA TYR A 65 -5.53 -1.75 0.51
C TYR A 65 -7.02 -1.84 0.78
N LYS A 66 -7.61 -2.96 0.40
CA LYS A 66 -9.01 -3.28 0.67
C LYS A 66 -9.09 -4.22 1.87
N LEU A 67 -9.83 -3.77 2.89
CA LEU A 67 -10.14 -4.55 4.08
C LEU A 67 -11.54 -4.21 4.60
N SER A 68 -12.35 -5.22 4.95
CA SER A 68 -13.70 -5.04 5.51
C SER A 68 -14.55 -4.04 4.70
N ASP A 69 -14.79 -4.33 3.42
CA ASP A 69 -15.59 -3.48 2.53
C ASP A 69 -15.06 -2.04 2.29
N LYS A 70 -13.84 -1.70 2.72
CA LYS A 70 -13.28 -0.36 2.53
C LYS A 70 -12.00 -0.40 1.73
N LEU A 71 -11.89 0.47 0.73
CA LEU A 71 -10.65 0.78 0.05
C LEU A 71 -9.93 1.89 0.80
N ARG A 72 -8.64 1.71 1.09
CA ARG A 72 -7.83 2.65 1.86
C ARG A 72 -6.56 3.03 1.13
N PHE A 73 -6.18 4.28 1.28
CA PHE A 73 -4.83 4.79 1.04
C PHE A 73 -4.25 5.09 2.42
N SER A 74 -3.32 4.25 2.87
CA SER A 74 -2.68 4.38 4.19
C SER A 74 -1.19 4.64 4.04
N TYR A 75 -0.61 5.26 5.06
CA TYR A 75 0.81 5.50 5.17
C TYR A 75 1.32 5.08 6.54
N SER A 76 2.63 5.00 6.68
CA SER A 76 3.36 4.95 7.95
C SER A 76 4.66 5.72 7.77
N SER A 77 5.19 6.30 8.83
CA SER A 77 6.46 7.04 8.78
C SER A 77 7.39 6.63 9.92
N GLY A 78 8.70 6.66 9.67
CA GLY A 78 9.74 6.43 10.67
C GLY A 78 9.88 4.98 11.17
N VAL A 79 9.31 4.00 10.48
CA VAL A 79 9.43 2.58 10.86
C VAL A 79 10.68 1.98 10.25
N SER A 80 11.65 1.57 11.07
CA SER A 80 12.91 0.97 10.58
C SER A 80 12.66 -0.23 9.67
N ALA A 81 13.49 -0.39 8.64
CA ALA A 81 13.41 -1.52 7.72
C ALA A 81 13.52 -2.88 8.46
N GLY A 82 12.62 -3.82 8.14
CA GLY A 82 12.46 -5.12 8.80
C GLY A 82 11.58 -5.11 10.06
N SER A 83 11.29 -3.94 10.63
CA SER A 83 10.44 -3.78 11.81
C SER A 83 8.95 -3.82 11.46
N THR A 84 8.13 -4.14 12.46
CA THR A 84 6.67 -4.19 12.31
C THR A 84 6.09 -2.78 12.19
N ILE A 85 5.19 -2.61 11.23
CA ILE A 85 4.35 -1.41 11.10
C ILE A 85 3.13 -1.60 12.02
N SER A 86 3.21 -1.07 13.24
CA SER A 86 2.13 -1.15 14.24
C SER A 86 0.88 -0.39 13.81
N ASP A 87 1.06 0.70 13.08
CA ASP A 87 0.01 1.65 12.70
C ASP A 87 -0.98 1.05 11.69
N TRP A 88 -0.68 -0.13 11.16
CA TRP A 88 -1.53 -0.89 10.23
C TRP A 88 -2.14 -2.13 10.85
N ALA A 89 -1.99 -2.32 12.17
CA ALA A 89 -2.41 -3.54 12.87
C ALA A 89 -3.93 -3.74 12.90
N SER A 90 -4.73 -2.67 12.74
CA SER A 90 -6.18 -2.76 12.68
C SER A 90 -6.76 -2.02 11.46
N GLU A 91 -8.04 -2.31 11.19
CA GLU A 91 -8.81 -1.70 10.12
C GLU A 91 -9.15 -0.22 10.35
N ASP A 92 -9.01 0.23 11.60
CA ASP A 92 -9.26 1.60 12.06
C ASP A 92 -7.96 2.41 12.24
N SER A 93 -6.80 1.77 12.10
CA SER A 93 -5.51 2.42 12.33
C SER A 93 -4.99 3.12 11.06
N ASN A 94 -4.46 4.33 11.24
CA ASN A 94 -3.76 5.18 10.28
C ASN A 94 -4.28 5.09 8.83
N CYS A 95 -5.42 5.73 8.59
CA CYS A 95 -6.07 5.82 7.29
C CYS A 95 -5.95 7.24 6.76
N GLY A 96 -5.16 7.43 5.69
CA GLY A 96 -5.05 8.74 5.03
C GLY A 96 -6.34 9.08 4.28
N ILE A 97 -6.76 8.19 3.37
CA ILE A 97 -8.03 8.30 2.63
C ILE A 97 -8.76 6.96 2.67
N VAL A 98 -10.07 6.98 2.85
CA VAL A 98 -10.94 5.79 2.85
C VAL A 98 -12.15 6.01 1.96
N LEU A 99 -12.49 5.02 1.14
CA LEU A 99 -13.78 4.88 0.45
C LEU A 99 -14.50 3.64 0.99
N ASP A 100 -15.70 3.82 1.51
CA ASP A 100 -16.53 2.70 1.99
C ASP A 100 -17.45 2.13 0.89
N LYS A 101 -18.11 1.00 1.19
CA LYS A 101 -19.07 0.37 0.26
C LYS A 101 -20.32 1.18 -0.04
N ASN A 102 -20.62 2.20 0.77
CA ASN A 102 -21.76 3.10 0.56
C ASN A 102 -21.39 4.29 -0.33
N GLY A 103 -20.11 4.42 -0.73
CA GLY A 103 -19.61 5.52 -1.53
C GLY A 103 -19.15 6.73 -0.71
N ASN A 104 -19.10 6.62 0.61
CA ASN A 104 -18.63 7.70 1.47
C ASN A 104 -17.11 7.76 1.47
N VAL A 105 -16.56 8.98 1.46
CA VAL A 105 -15.12 9.23 1.51
C VAL A 105 -14.75 9.84 2.86
N ALA A 106 -13.70 9.31 3.49
CA ALA A 106 -13.09 9.92 4.65
C ALA A 106 -11.63 10.31 4.38
N VAL A 107 -11.19 11.42 4.99
CA VAL A 107 -9.78 11.85 5.07
C VAL A 107 -9.38 11.91 6.53
N GLY A 108 -8.28 11.23 6.88
CA GLY A 108 -7.79 11.12 8.25
C GLY A 108 -8.59 10.18 9.17
N HIS A 109 -9.68 9.58 8.68
CA HIS A 109 -10.59 8.76 9.48
C HIS A 109 -10.96 7.45 8.77
N ALA A 110 -11.13 6.37 9.55
CA ALA A 110 -11.40 5.03 8.99
C ALA A 110 -12.89 4.72 8.75
N ASN A 111 -13.79 5.46 9.40
CA ASN A 111 -15.23 5.19 9.44
C ASN A 111 -16.03 6.44 9.02
N PRO A 112 -16.20 6.71 7.71
CA PRO A 112 -16.99 7.85 7.28
C PRO A 112 -18.42 7.80 7.84
N ASN A 113 -18.87 8.90 8.46
CA ASN A 113 -20.23 9.06 9.00
C ASN A 113 -21.12 9.97 8.12
N ALA A 114 -20.55 10.45 7.01
CA ALA A 114 -21.20 11.31 6.02
C ALA A 114 -20.53 11.05 4.66
N GLN A 115 -21.15 11.53 3.58
CA GLN A 115 -20.62 11.36 2.21
C GLN A 115 -19.18 11.85 2.06
N LEU A 116 -18.83 12.94 2.75
CA LEU A 116 -17.46 13.40 2.95
C LEU A 116 -17.25 13.63 4.45
N HIS A 117 -16.29 12.91 5.05
CA HIS A 117 -15.89 13.06 6.45
C HIS A 117 -14.40 13.43 6.52
N ILE A 118 -14.06 14.61 7.05
CA ILE A 118 -12.67 15.01 7.26
C ILE A 118 -12.41 15.06 8.76
N GLU A 119 -11.46 14.28 9.24
CA GLU A 119 -10.91 14.38 10.59
C GLU A 119 -9.59 15.13 10.54
N GLY A 120 -9.61 16.40 10.96
CA GLY A 120 -8.46 17.30 10.91
C GLY A 120 -8.83 18.71 10.46
N ASN A 121 -7.82 19.51 10.15
CA ASN A 121 -8.03 20.87 9.66
C ASN A 121 -8.31 20.85 8.16
N VAL A 122 -9.24 21.70 7.73
CA VAL A 122 -9.48 21.98 6.31
C VAL A 122 -8.97 23.39 6.02
N GLU A 123 -8.02 23.50 5.12
CA GLU A 123 -7.58 24.78 4.57
C GLU A 123 -8.40 25.09 3.31
N LEU A 124 -9.06 26.25 3.30
CA LEU A 124 -9.83 26.74 2.16
C LEU A 124 -9.12 28.01 1.68
N THR A 125 -8.51 27.95 0.50
CA THR A 125 -7.66 29.04 0.02
C THR A 125 -8.34 30.00 -0.94
N ASP A 126 -9.42 29.58 -1.61
CA ASP A 126 -10.44 30.39 -2.32
C ASP A 126 -11.43 29.41 -3.00
N GLY A 127 -12.72 29.76 -3.03
CA GLY A 127 -13.81 28.93 -3.58
C GLY A 127 -14.26 29.35 -4.98
#